data_AF-A0A1M3BLH7-F1
#
_entry.id   AF-A0A1M3BLH7-F1
#
_cell.length_a   1.000
_cell.length_b   1.000
_cell.length_c   1.000
_cell.angle_alpha   90.00
_cell.angle_beta   90.00
_cell.angle_gamma   90.00
#
_symmetry.space_group_name_H-M   'P 1'
#
loop_
_entity.id
_entity.type
_entity.pdbx_description
1 polymer ?
#
loop_
_entity_poly.entity_id
_entity_poly.type
_entity_poly.pdbx_seq_one_letter_code
_entity_poly.pdbx_strand_id
1 'polypeptide(L)' 'MRTNIEIDDAILAEAQELIGARTKRETVDTALRELVARHRRLGILDLRGKVRWEGDLSESRRAR' A
#
# COMPACT_ATOMS: atom_id res chain seq x y z
N MET A 1 4.15 12.26 18.17
CA MET A 1 4.97 11.61 19.20
C MET A 1 6.41 11.63 18.74
N ARG A 2 7.38 11.95 19.61
CA ARG A 2 8.80 11.87 19.28
C ARG A 2 9.35 10.58 19.89
N THR A 3 9.92 9.72 19.04
CA THR A 3 10.42 8.40 19.42
C THR A 3 11.81 8.25 18.82
N ASN A 4 12.74 7.71 19.60
CA ASN A 4 14.07 7.36 19.11
C ASN A 4 14.06 5.87 18.77
N ILE A 5 14.34 5.55 17.52
CA ILE A 5 14.44 4.18 17.00
C ILE A 5 15.67 4.07 16.11
N GLU A 6 16.34 2.93 16.16
CA GLU A 6 17.41 2.61 15.23
C GLU A 6 16.80 2.08 13.93
N ILE A 7 17.24 2.61 12.80
CA ILE A 7 16.78 2.24 11.46
C ILE A 7 18.03 2.07 10.61
N ASP A 8 18.05 1.03 9.77
CA ASP A 8 19.10 0.85 8.76
C ASP A 8 19.09 2.03 7.77
N ASP A 9 20.20 2.77 7.71
CA ASP A 9 20.33 3.96 6.87
C ASP A 9 20.29 3.63 5.37
N ALA A 10 20.70 2.43 4.95
CA ALA A 10 20.66 2.04 3.54
C ALA A 10 19.21 1.84 3.08
N ILE A 11 18.40 1.14 3.89
CA ILE A 11 16.96 0.96 3.60
C ILE A 11 16.23 2.31 3.66
N LEU A 12 16.57 3.17 4.61
CA LEU A 12 15.95 4.48 4.73
C LEU A 12 16.27 5.38 3.53
N ALA A 13 17.50 5.34 3.03
CA ALA A 13 17.91 6.06 1.83
C ALA A 13 17.16 5.57 0.58
N GLU A 14 17.09 4.24 0.39
CA GLU A 14 16.34 3.65 -0.72
C GLU A 14 14.84 4.04 -0.65
N ALA A 15 14.24 3.95 0.54
CA ALA A 15 12.85 4.37 0.74
C ALA A 15 12.64 5.87 0.47
N GLN A 16 13.61 6.71 0.85
CA GLN A 16 13.57 8.15 0.55
C GLN A 16 13.58 8.43 -0.95
N GLU A 17 14.43 7.74 -1.71
CA GLU A 17 14.51 7.88 -3.17
C GLU A 17 13.22 7.39 -3.84
N LEU A 18 12.71 6.22 -3.44
CA LEU A 18 11.48 5.63 -3.99
C LEU A 18 10.25 6.50 -3.75
N ILE A 19 10.15 7.13 -2.57
CA ILE A 19 9.00 7.94 -2.17
C ILE A 19 9.18 9.42 -2.58
N GLY A 20 10.40 9.86 -2.89
CA GLY A 20 10.73 11.26 -3.13
C GLY A 20 10.67 12.12 -1.86
N ALA A 21 10.88 11.51 -0.70
CA ALA A 21 10.74 12.18 0.61
C ALA A 21 12.02 12.95 0.99
N ARG A 22 11.84 14.19 1.47
CA ARG A 22 12.96 15.08 1.82
C ARG A 22 13.52 14.82 3.21
N THR A 23 12.75 14.16 4.07
CA THR A 23 13.13 13.94 5.47
C THR A 23 12.91 12.50 5.91
N LYS A 24 13.75 12.03 6.85
CA LYS A 24 13.59 10.72 7.50
C LYS A 24 12.18 10.55 8.09
N ARG A 25 11.64 11.60 8.72
CA ARG A 25 10.29 11.59 9.31
C ARG A 25 9.19 11.39 8.27
N GLU A 26 9.25 12.12 7.16
CA GLU A 26 8.27 12.01 6.08
C GLU A 26 8.27 10.61 5.47
N THR A 27 9.45 10.06 5.25
CA THR A 27 9.63 8.69 4.75
C THR A 27 8.95 7.66 5.63
N VAL A 28 9.19 7.75 6.95
CA VAL A 28 8.59 6.84 7.94
C VAL A 28 7.07 7.03 8.02
N ASP A 29 6.57 8.27 8.01
CA ASP A 29 5.13 8.52 8.05
C ASP A 29 4.41 7.95 6.81
N THR A 30 4.97 8.19 5.62
CA THR A 30 4.43 7.67 4.36
C THR A 30 4.47 6.15 4.31
N ALA A 31 5.60 5.53 4.70
CA ALA A 31 5.73 4.08 4.73
C ALA A 31 4.70 3.41 5.65
N LEU A 32 4.47 3.98 6.84
CA LEU A 32 3.46 3.47 7.78
C LEU A 32 2.04 3.63 7.24
N ARG A 33 1.72 4.76 6.59
CA ARG A 33 0.40 4.96 5.96
C ARG A 33 0.16 3.94 4.86
N GLU A 34 1.14 3.71 3.99
CA GLU A 34 1.03 2.73 2.92
C GLU A 34 0.91 1.30 3.45
N LEU A 35 1.64 0.96 4.51
CA LEU A 35 1.51 -0.34 5.17
C LEU A 35 0.08 -0.58 5.65
N VAL A 36 -0.51 0.40 6.34
CA VAL A 36 -1.89 0.32 6.82
C VAL A 36 -2.87 0.27 5.66
N ALA A 37 -2.71 1.12 4.64
CA ALA A 37 -3.56 1.13 3.46
C ALA A 37 -3.53 -0.22 2.71
N ARG A 38 -2.33 -0.81 2.56
CA ARG A 38 -2.14 -2.13 1.97
C ARG A 38 -2.89 -3.21 2.73
N HIS A 39 -2.82 -3.22 4.06
CA HIS A 39 -3.56 -4.20 4.86
C HIS A 39 -5.07 -3.98 4.80
N ARG A 40 -5.54 -2.73 4.81
CA ARG A 40 -6.97 -2.43 4.63
C ARG A 40 -7.50 -2.92 3.29
N ARG A 41 -6.71 -2.80 2.22
CA ARG A 41 -7.06 -3.34 0.89
C ARG A 41 -7.28 -4.85 0.92
N LEU A 42 -6.57 -5.60 1.78
CA LEU A 42 -6.80 -7.04 1.95
C LEU A 42 -8.20 -7.36 2.51
N GLY A 43 -8.84 -6.44 3.22
CA GLY A 43 -10.23 -6.61 3.68
C GLY A 43 -11.23 -6.79 2.54
N ILE A 44 -10.88 -6.42 1.30
CA ILE A 44 -11.70 -6.76 0.12
C ILE A 44 -11.87 -8.27 -0.06
N LEU A 45 -10.89 -9.06 0.41
CA LEU A 45 -10.96 -10.53 0.36
C LEU A 45 -12.09 -11.07 1.24
N ASP A 46 -12.48 -10.33 2.30
CA ASP A 46 -13.59 -10.71 3.17
C ASP A 46 -14.94 -10.63 2.46
N LEU A 47 -15.02 -9.93 1.33
CA LEU A 47 -16.22 -9.86 0.49
C LEU A 47 -16.36 -11.08 -0.44
N ARG A 48 -15.35 -11.95 -0.53
CA ARG A 48 -15.40 -13.16 -1.37
C ARG A 48 -16.64 -14.00 -1.01
N GLY A 49 -17.49 -14.26 -2.02
CA GLY A 49 -18.72 -15.04 -1.86
C GLY A 49 -19.87 -14.32 -1.15
N LYS A 50 -19.66 -13.08 -0.65
CA LYS A 50 -20.69 -12.26 0.01
C LYS A 50 -21.32 -11.23 -0.92
N VAL A 51 -20.66 -10.90 -2.03
CA VAL A 51 -21.17 -9.96 -3.03
C VAL A 51 -21.49 -10.67 -4.34
N ARG A 52 -22.61 -10.29 -4.96
CA ARG A 52 -22.98 -10.74 -6.30
C ARG A 52 -22.29 -9.83 -7.31
N TRP A 53 -21.55 -10.42 -8.23
CA TRP A 53 -20.99 -9.70 -9.36
C TRP A 53 -22.02 -9.58 -10.47
N GLU A 54 -22.23 -8.38 -11.00
CA GLU A 54 -23.12 -8.09 -12.12
C GLU A 54 -22.28 -7.67 -13.33
N GLY A 55 -22.26 -8.51 -14.36
CA GLY A 55 -21.53 -8.28 -15.62
C GLY A 55 -21.49 -9.53 -16.51
N ASP A 56 -21.03 -9.38 -17.76
CA ASP A 56 -20.75 -10.51 -18.67
C ASP A 56 -19.23 -10.67 -18.85
N LEU A 57 -18.73 -11.81 -18.37
CA LEU A 57 -17.32 -12.18 -18.38
C LEU A 57 -16.81 -12.46 -19.80
N SER A 58 -17.71 -12.91 -20.68
CA SER A 58 -17.43 -13.17 -22.09
C SER A 58 -17.29 -11.87 -22.86
N GLU A 59 -18.13 -10.87 -22.58
CA GLU A 59 -18.01 -9.52 -23.16
C GLU A 59 -16.70 -8.85 -22.78
N SER A 60 -16.35 -8.85 -21.49
CA SER A 60 -15.12 -8.22 -20.99
C SER A 60 -13.84 -8.79 -21.64
N ARG A 61 -13.85 -10.07 -22.01
CA ARG A 61 -12.70 -10.75 -22.63
C ARG A 61 -12.60 -10.57 -24.13
N ARG A 62 -13.69 -10.19 -24.82
CA ARG A 62 -13.67 -9.93 -26.26
C ARG A 62 -13.01 -8.60 -26.62
N ALA A 63 -12.88 -7.68 -25.67
CA ALA A 63 -12.27 -6.36 -25.84
C ALA A 63 -10.75 -6.33 -25.55
N ARG A 64 -10.08 -7.50 -25.50
CA ARG A 64 -8.63 -7.64 -25.30
C ARG A 64 -7.92 -8.02 -26.60
#